data_AF-A0A9D7H9Q8-F1
#
_entry.id   AF-A0A9D7H9Q8-F1
#
_cell.length_a   1.000
_cell.length_b   1.000
_cell.length_c   1.000
_cell.angle_alpha   90.00
_cell.angle_beta   90.00
_cell.angle_gamma   90.00
#
_symmetry.space_group_name_H-M   'P 1'
#
loop_
_entity.id
_entity.type
_entity.pdbx_description
1 polymer ?
#
loop_
_entity_poly.entity_id
_entity_poly.type
_entity_poly.pdbx_seq_one_letter_code
_entity_poly.pdbx_strand_id
1 'polypeptide(L)'
;MKKTLLILAAIAFAAFAYLNLNDPDPLRWVLAYGATAVLFAFAAFGRADRRIIGALAVALFIWMCTMITGMVDWFQQGMPSITSEMQAHEPHIEVVREFLGLLIAVLALAGLHFATSRASRMG
;
A
#
# COMPACT_ATOMS: atom_id res chain seq x y z
N MET A 1 5.11 -22.78 0.66
CA MET A 1 5.46 -21.61 1.49
C MET A 1 5.36 -20.28 0.73
N LYS A 2 6.09 -20.07 -0.38
CA LYS A 2 5.99 -18.82 -1.18
C LYS A 2 4.57 -18.49 -1.64
N LYS A 3 3.84 -19.47 -2.20
CA LYS A 3 2.45 -19.27 -2.66
C LYS A 3 1.48 -18.88 -1.54
N THR A 4 1.57 -19.53 -0.38
CA THR A 4 0.74 -19.24 0.79
C THR A 4 0.91 -17.79 1.25
N LEU A 5 2.16 -17.31 1.33
CA LEU A 5 2.45 -15.91 1.71
C LEU A 5 1.88 -14.91 0.70
N LEU A 6 1.97 -15.20 -0.60
CA LEU A 6 1.39 -14.34 -1.64
C LEU A 6 -0.14 -14.27 -1.55
N ILE A 7 -0.81 -15.40 -1.27
CA ILE A 7 -2.26 -15.44 -1.07
C ILE A 7 -2.66 -14.67 0.19
N LEU A 8 -1.93 -14.85 1.30
CA LEU A 8 -2.21 -14.12 2.54
C LEU A 8 -2.03 -12.61 2.33
N ALA A 9 -0.98 -12.19 1.62
CA ALA A 9 -0.79 -10.79 1.27
C ALA A 9 -1.93 -10.26 0.38
N ALA A 10 -2.36 -11.04 -0.63
CA ALA A 10 -3.49 -10.66 -1.48
C ALA A 10 -4.79 -10.47 -0.67
N ILE A 11 -5.08 -11.38 0.25
CA ILE A 11 -6.26 -11.29 1.13
C ILE A 11 -6.14 -10.09 2.06
N ALA A 12 -4.97 -9.84 2.65
CA ALA A 12 -4.75 -8.69 3.52
C ALA A 12 -4.98 -7.37 2.78
N PHE A 13 -4.42 -7.19 1.58
CA PHE A 13 -4.64 -5.99 0.78
C PHE A 13 -6.09 -5.87 0.28
N ALA A 14 -6.77 -6.98 -0.01
CA ALA A 14 -8.19 -6.96 -0.34
C ALA A 14 -9.04 -6.52 0.86
N ALA A 15 -8.68 -6.97 2.07
CA ALA A 15 -9.32 -6.52 3.30
C ALA A 15 -9.06 -5.02 3.54
N PHE A 16 -7.85 -4.52 3.29
CA PHE A 16 -7.57 -3.08 3.37
C PHE A 16 -8.44 -2.29 2.39
N ALA A 17 -8.52 -2.71 1.12
CA ALA A 17 -9.41 -2.08 0.14
C ALA A 17 -10.87 -2.06 0.62
N TYR A 18 -11.36 -3.17 1.18
CA TYR A 18 -12.72 -3.26 1.71
C TYR A 18 -12.96 -2.30 2.88
N LEU A 19 -12.02 -2.22 3.84
CA LEU A 19 -12.15 -1.34 5.00
C LEU A 19 -12.13 0.15 4.61
N ASN A 20 -11.38 0.51 3.56
CA ASN A 20 -11.30 1.89 3.06
C ASN A 20 -12.55 2.32 2.26
N LEU A 21 -13.55 1.44 2.08
CA LEU A 21 -14.85 1.85 1.51
C LEU A 21 -15.61 2.82 2.42
N ASN A 22 -15.26 2.87 3.71
CA ASN A 22 -15.87 3.77 4.69
C ASN A 22 -15.17 5.13 4.77
N ASP A 23 -14.05 5.34 4.07
CA ASP A 23 -13.34 6.62 4.10
C ASP A 23 -14.03 7.69 3.22
N PRO A 24 -13.77 8.99 3.46
CA PRO A 24 -14.34 10.08 2.66
C PRO A 24 -13.97 10.02 1.17
N ASP A 25 -12.77 9.52 0.85
CA ASP A 25 -12.22 9.38 -0.52
C ASP A 25 -11.92 7.91 -0.86
N PRO A 26 -12.94 7.02 -0.93
CA PRO A 26 -12.73 5.56 -0.95
C PRO A 26 -12.10 5.07 -2.26
N LEU A 27 -12.34 5.76 -3.37
CA LEU A 27 -11.95 5.31 -4.71
C LEU A 27 -10.43 5.17 -4.85
N ARG A 28 -9.65 6.14 -4.36
CA ARG A 28 -8.18 6.10 -4.52
C ARG A 28 -7.56 4.95 -3.73
N TRP A 29 -8.04 4.73 -2.51
CA TRP A 29 -7.57 3.69 -1.62
C TRP A 29 -7.96 2.29 -2.09
N VAL A 30 -9.21 2.11 -2.51
CA VAL A 30 -9.70 0.85 -3.09
C VAL A 30 -8.90 0.50 -4.35
N LEU A 31 -8.61 1.47 -5.21
CA LEU A 31 -7.80 1.24 -6.42
C LEU A 31 -6.36 0.88 -6.07
N ALA A 32 -5.73 1.59 -5.13
CA ALA A 32 -4.35 1.32 -4.74
C ALA A 32 -4.18 -0.06 -4.07
N TYR A 33 -4.99 -0.35 -3.04
CA TYR A 33 -4.92 -1.62 -2.34
C TYR A 33 -5.49 -2.78 -3.15
N GLY A 34 -6.55 -2.55 -3.95
CA GLY A 34 -7.11 -3.53 -4.86
C GLY A 34 -6.13 -3.94 -5.96
N ALA A 35 -5.46 -2.98 -6.61
CA ALA A 35 -4.41 -3.27 -7.58
C ALA A 35 -3.25 -4.06 -6.95
N THR A 36 -2.85 -3.69 -5.73
CA THR A 36 -1.84 -4.42 -4.96
C THR A 36 -2.28 -5.87 -4.70
N ALA A 37 -3.51 -6.09 -4.24
CA ALA A 37 -4.08 -7.40 -3.99
C ALA A 37 -4.09 -8.28 -5.26
N VAL A 38 -4.51 -7.72 -6.40
CA VAL A 38 -4.54 -8.43 -7.69
C VAL A 38 -3.15 -8.87 -8.12
N LEU A 39 -2.13 -8.01 -7.97
CA LEU A 39 -0.75 -8.37 -8.34
C LEU A 39 -0.19 -9.49 -7.46
N PHE A 40 -0.47 -9.47 -6.16
CA PHE A 40 -0.10 -10.57 -5.26
C PHE A 40 -0.84 -11.87 -5.61
N ALA A 41 -2.13 -11.80 -5.95
CA ALA A 41 -2.90 -12.95 -6.41
C ALA A 41 -2.31 -13.53 -7.71
N PHE A 42 -2.07 -12.69 -8.73
CA PHE A 42 -1.46 -13.11 -9.98
C PHE A 42 -0.07 -13.72 -9.79
N ALA A 43 0.74 -13.15 -8.90
CA ALA A 43 2.02 -13.74 -8.53
C ALA A 43 1.87 -15.13 -7.87
N ALA A 44 0.84 -15.34 -7.03
CA ALA A 44 0.56 -16.64 -6.43
C ALA A 44 0.21 -17.73 -7.47
N PHE A 45 -0.32 -17.33 -8.63
CA PHE A 45 -0.62 -18.22 -9.77
C PHE A 45 0.49 -18.23 -10.84
N GLY A 46 1.67 -17.65 -10.55
CA GLY A 46 2.82 -17.64 -11.47
C GLY A 46 2.69 -16.65 -12.62
N ARG A 47 1.71 -15.74 -12.59
CA ARG A 47 1.44 -14.72 -13.62
C ARG A 47 1.91 -13.33 -13.16
N ALA A 48 3.11 -13.23 -12.61
CA ALA A 48 3.66 -11.94 -12.17
C ALA A 48 4.35 -11.22 -13.34
N ASP A 49 4.04 -9.95 -13.56
CA ASP A 49 4.82 -9.07 -14.44
C ASP A 49 5.60 -8.05 -13.61
N ARG A 50 6.93 -8.19 -13.64
CA ARG A 50 7.83 -7.33 -12.87
C ARG A 50 7.70 -5.85 -13.22
N ARG A 51 7.39 -5.51 -14.47
CA ARG A 51 7.25 -4.12 -14.92
C ARG A 51 6.00 -3.48 -14.35
N ILE A 52 4.88 -4.22 -14.38
CA ILE A 52 3.61 -3.73 -13.83
C ILE A 52 3.73 -3.55 -12.31
N ILE A 53 4.33 -4.51 -11.62
CA ILE A 53 4.60 -4.41 -10.18
C ILE A 53 5.47 -3.19 -9.88
N GLY A 54 6.55 -2.99 -10.66
CA GLY A 54 7.43 -1.84 -10.49
C GLY A 54 6.75 -0.50 -10.79
N ALA A 55 5.93 -0.44 -11.84
CA ALA A 55 5.18 0.76 -12.22
C ALA A 55 4.19 1.16 -11.13
N LEU A 56 3.44 0.19 -10.58
CA LEU A 56 2.52 0.47 -9.46
C LEU A 56 3.30 0.90 -8.21
N ALA A 57 4.41 0.23 -7.89
CA ALA A 57 5.25 0.61 -6.75
C ALA A 57 5.75 2.06 -6.86
N VAL A 58 6.21 2.47 -8.04
CA VAL A 58 6.66 3.85 -8.28
C VAL A 58 5.50 4.84 -8.20
N ALA A 59 4.33 4.51 -8.78
CA ALA A 59 3.16 5.38 -8.71
C ALA A 59 2.70 5.62 -7.26
N LEU A 60 2.62 4.55 -6.45
CA LEU A 60 2.26 4.67 -5.03
C LEU A 60 3.35 5.37 -4.22
N PHE A 61 4.63 5.18 -4.55
CA PHE A 61 5.73 5.89 -3.92
C PHE A 61 5.70 7.39 -4.20
N ILE A 62 5.44 7.80 -5.45
CA ILE A 62 5.27 9.21 -5.80
C ILE A 62 4.10 9.81 -5.02
N TRP A 63 2.97 9.11 -4.94
CA TRP A 63 1.83 9.56 -4.14
C TRP A 63 2.20 9.70 -2.65
N MET A 64 2.89 8.72 -2.08
CA MET A 64 3.39 8.75 -0.70
C MET A 64 4.30 9.96 -0.45
N CYS A 65 5.18 10.31 -1.40
CA CYS A 65 6.07 11.47 -1.27
C CYS A 65 5.32 12.81 -1.17
N THR A 66 4.08 12.91 -1.68
CA THR A 66 3.27 14.13 -1.53
C THR A 66 2.86 14.41 -0.08
N MET A 67 2.88 13.38 0.77
CA MET A 67 2.48 13.43 2.18
C MET A 67 3.68 13.55 3.14
N ILE A 68 4.91 13.65 2.62
CA ILE A 68 6.13 13.62 3.44
C ILE A 68 6.22 14.79 4.42
N THR A 69 5.69 15.96 4.05
CA THR A 69 5.68 17.14 4.92
C THR A 69 4.86 16.88 6.18
N GLY A 70 3.67 16.30 6.04
CA GLY A 70 2.82 15.93 7.19
C GLY A 70 3.49 14.89 8.10
N MET A 71 4.25 13.95 7.53
CA MET A 71 5.04 12.99 8.31
C MET A 71 6.17 13.67 9.10
N VAL A 72 6.86 14.64 8.49
CA VAL A 72 7.91 15.43 9.15
C VAL A 72 7.31 16.28 10.28
N ASP A 73 6.18 16.92 10.03
CA ASP A 73 5.49 17.75 11.03
C ASP A 73 5.05 16.92 12.23
N TRP A 74 4.52 15.71 12.01
CA TRP A 74 4.17 14.78 13.08
C TRP A 74 5.38 14.32 13.91
N PHE A 75 6.52 14.09 13.25
CA PHE A 75 7.77 13.75 13.94
C PHE A 75 8.26 14.91 14.81
N GLN A 76 8.17 16.15 14.31
CA GLN A 76 8.54 17.36 15.06
C GLN A 76 7.62 17.61 16.27
N GLN A 77 6.36 17.18 16.20
CA GLN A 77 5.40 17.25 17.30
C GLN A 77 5.61 16.17 18.38
N GLY A 78 6.62 15.30 18.24
CA GLY A 78 6.95 14.28 19.23
C GLY A 78 6.17 12.97 19.09
N MET A 79 5.73 12.64 17.87
CA MET A 79 5.03 11.39 17.56
C MET A 79 3.76 11.15 18.40
N PRO A 80 2.80 12.08 18.41
CA PRO A 80 1.53 11.85 19.09
C PRO A 80 0.85 10.58 18.57
N SER A 81 0.08 9.92 19.44
CA SER A 81 -0.57 8.63 19.14
C SER A 81 -1.48 8.72 17.92
N ILE A 82 -1.22 7.88 16.92
CA ILE A 82 -1.99 7.79 15.67
C ILE A 82 -3.26 6.94 15.78
N THR A 83 -3.53 6.35 16.95
CA THR A 83 -4.69 5.46 17.22
C THR A 83 -5.65 6.03 18.26
N SER A 84 -5.44 7.26 18.73
CA SER A 84 -6.26 7.86 19.78
C SER A 84 -7.62 8.33 19.21
N GLU A 85 -8.70 7.73 19.71
CA GLU A 85 -10.10 7.93 19.24
C GLU A 85 -10.66 9.35 19.46
N MET A 86 -9.98 10.23 20.20
CA MET A 86 -10.46 11.59 20.48
C MET A 86 -10.06 12.67 19.44
N GLN A 87 -9.31 12.32 18.40
CA GLN A 87 -8.80 13.29 17.40
C GLN A 87 -9.23 12.98 15.97
N ALA A 88 -10.47 12.51 15.77
CA ALA A 88 -11.10 12.44 14.45
C ALA A 88 -11.25 13.81 13.74
N HIS A 89 -10.69 14.89 14.31
CA HIS A 89 -10.71 16.25 13.80
C HIS A 89 -9.32 16.87 13.57
N GLU A 90 -8.23 16.11 13.73
CA GLU A 90 -6.88 16.62 13.46
C GLU A 90 -6.35 16.13 12.11
N PRO A 91 -6.33 16.99 11.07
CA PRO A 91 -5.93 16.60 9.71
C PRO A 91 -4.52 16.00 9.61
N HIS A 92 -3.65 16.30 10.59
CA HIS A 92 -2.28 15.82 10.58
C HIS A 92 -2.16 14.33 10.93
N ILE A 93 -3.07 13.77 11.74
CA ILE A 93 -3.05 12.34 12.10
C ILE A 93 -3.50 11.48 10.92
N GLU A 94 -4.49 11.97 10.17
CA GLU A 94 -4.98 11.31 8.96
C GLU A 94 -3.85 11.17 7.92
N VAL A 95 -3.13 12.26 7.62
CA VAL A 95 -2.01 12.25 6.67
C VAL A 95 -0.92 11.23 7.06
N VAL A 96 -0.63 11.08 8.37
CA VAL A 96 0.35 10.10 8.85
C VAL A 96 -0.15 8.68 8.65
N ARG A 97 -1.43 8.41 8.95
CA ARG A 97 -2.04 7.08 8.71
C ARG A 97 -2.03 6.72 7.23
N GLU A 98 -2.39 7.66 6.37
CA GLU A 98 -2.36 7.51 4.92
C GLU A 98 -0.93 7.24 4.40
N PHE A 99 0.05 8.02 4.88
CA PHE A 99 1.46 7.84 4.54
C PHE A 99 1.97 6.44 4.92
N LEU A 100 1.69 5.99 6.15
CA LEU A 100 2.10 4.66 6.63
C LEU A 100 1.38 3.54 5.85
N GLY A 101 0.12 3.73 5.50
CA GLY A 101 -0.63 2.82 4.66
C GLY A 101 0.00 2.64 3.27
N LEU A 102 0.42 3.74 2.64
CA LEU A 102 1.14 3.71 1.36
C LEU A 102 2.53 3.10 1.49
N LEU A 103 3.25 3.39 2.58
CA LEU A 103 4.57 2.81 2.86
C LEU A 103 4.50 1.27 2.90
N ILE A 104 3.50 0.70 3.58
CA ILE A 104 3.30 -0.75 3.63
C ILE A 104 3.05 -1.31 2.21
N ALA A 105 2.21 -0.66 1.41
CA ALA A 105 1.94 -1.08 0.04
C ALA A 105 3.19 -1.03 -0.85
N VAL A 106 3.96 0.06 -0.78
CA VAL A 106 5.20 0.24 -1.55
C VAL A 106 6.23 -0.81 -1.16
N LEU A 107 6.45 -1.05 0.13
CA LEU A 107 7.41 -2.06 0.61
C LEU A 107 7.00 -3.47 0.18
N ALA A 108 5.71 -3.80 0.25
CA ALA A 108 5.18 -5.08 -0.19
C ALA A 108 5.39 -5.28 -1.71
N LEU A 109 5.05 -4.27 -2.52
CA LEU A 109 5.26 -4.31 -3.98
C LEU A 109 6.74 -4.36 -4.35
N ALA A 110 7.61 -3.64 -3.63
CA ALA A 110 9.05 -3.70 -3.83
C ALA A 110 9.59 -5.11 -3.53
N GLY A 111 9.19 -5.71 -2.41
CA GLY A 111 9.51 -7.09 -2.08
C GLY A 111 9.06 -8.07 -3.17
N LEU A 112 7.83 -7.89 -3.67
CA LEU A 112 7.29 -8.69 -4.77
C LEU A 112 8.07 -8.49 -6.08
N HIS A 113 8.47 -7.26 -6.39
CA HIS A 113 9.26 -6.92 -7.57
C HIS A 113 10.63 -7.60 -7.56
N PHE A 114 11.32 -7.61 -6.41
CA PHE A 114 12.62 -8.28 -6.26
C PHE A 114 12.49 -9.80 -6.23
N ALA A 115 11.39 -10.34 -5.68
CA ALA A 115 11.11 -11.78 -5.71
C ALA A 115 10.72 -12.29 -7.12
N THR A 116 10.27 -11.41 -8.01
CA THR A 116 9.86 -11.75 -9.37
C THR A 116 11.05 -11.70 -10.33
N SER A 117 11.23 -12.78 -11.11
CA SER A 117 12.32 -12.89 -12.08
C SER A 117 12.24 -11.80 -13.16
N ARG A 118 13.39 -11.41 -13.73
CA ARG A 118 13.43 -10.48 -14.88
C ARG A 118 12.81 -11.08 -16.15
N ALA A 119 12.71 -12.41 -16.23
CA ALA A 119 12.19 -13.14 -17.38
C ALA A 119 10.67 -13.35 -17.36
N SER A 120 10.01 -13.14 -16.23
CA SER A 120 8.55 -13.25 -16.10
C SER A 120 7.88 -12.04 -16.74
N ARG A 121 7.34 -12.24 -17.94
CA ARG A 121 6.57 -11.28 -18.74
C ARG A 121 5.15 -11.81 -18.87
N MET A 122 4.14 -10.95 -18.70
CA MET A 122 2.84 -11.24 -19.29
C MET A 122 2.98 -10.99 -20.80
N GLY A 123 2.79 -12.06 -21.58
CA GLY A 123 2.88 -12.04 -23.04
C GLY A 123 1.85 -11.11 -23.66
#